data_AF-A0AAF0U9T9-F1
#
_entry.id   AF-A0AAF0U9T9-F1
#
_cell.length_a   1.000
_cell.length_b   1.000
_cell.length_c   1.000
_cell.angle_alpha   90.00
_cell.angle_beta   90.00
_cell.angle_gamma   90.00
#
_symmetry.space_group_name_H-M   'P 1'
#
loop_
_entity.id
_entity.type
_entity.pdbx_description
1 polymer ?
#
loop_
_entity_poly.entity_id
_entity_poly.type
_entity_poly.pdbx_seq_one_letter_code
_entity_poly.pdbx_strand_id
1 'polypeptide(L)'
;MAPFEALFGRRCRSPIGWFEVGEVALIGPKMVHADMEKVWLIRERLKIVQSRQKSYVDDRNKDLEFDVHDWVTSKISTMKRVMRFGKRGKLSPHYVGPYQSLRRIGKVAYEFDLPNDLASVHLVFHVSLLKKCVGDPTSIVP
;
A
#
# COMPACT_ATOMS: atom_id res chain seq x y z
N MET A 1 16.40 1.66 -16.10
CA MET A 1 15.72 1.36 -17.37
C MET A 1 14.26 1.76 -17.23
N ALA A 2 13.67 2.49 -18.17
CA ALA A 2 12.27 2.90 -18.06
C ALA A 2 11.33 1.70 -18.32
N PRO A 3 10.15 1.61 -17.67
CA PRO A 3 9.24 0.47 -17.85
C PRO A 3 8.87 0.17 -19.30
N PHE A 4 8.68 1.20 -20.14
CA PHE A 4 8.37 1.05 -21.56
C PHE A 4 9.56 0.49 -22.38
N GLU A 5 10.79 0.88 -22.06
CA GLU A 5 11.97 0.33 -22.73
C GLU A 5 12.16 -1.16 -22.44
N ALA A 6 11.92 -1.55 -21.18
CA ALA A 6 11.96 -2.95 -20.79
C ALA A 6 10.88 -3.79 -21.50
N LEU A 7 9.73 -3.19 -21.78
CA LEU A 7 8.57 -3.89 -22.34
C LEU A 7 8.59 -3.95 -23.88
N PHE A 8 9.09 -2.91 -24.54
CA PHE A 8 9.03 -2.78 -26.00
C PHE A 8 10.40 -2.82 -26.70
N GLY A 9 11.50 -2.94 -25.96
CA GLY A 9 12.85 -3.02 -26.53
C GLY A 9 13.30 -1.76 -27.29
N ARG A 10 12.55 -0.66 -27.18
CA ARG A 10 12.83 0.62 -27.85
C ARG A 10 12.67 1.79 -26.89
N ARG A 11 13.42 2.87 -27.12
CA ARG A 11 13.34 4.09 -26.30
C ARG A 11 11.95 4.74 -26.36
N CYS A 12 11.50 5.26 -25.22
CA CYS A 12 10.26 6.04 -25.16
C CYS A 12 10.39 7.30 -26.01
N ARG A 13 9.33 7.69 -26.74
CA ARG A 13 9.25 9.06 -27.26
C ARG A 13 9.06 10.01 -26.09
N SER A 14 10.03 10.89 -25.84
CA SER A 14 9.95 11.86 -24.75
C SER A 14 9.25 13.14 -25.22
N PRO A 15 8.55 13.89 -24.35
CA PRO A 15 8.00 15.20 -24.69
C PRO A 15 9.07 16.23 -25.12
N ILE A 16 10.33 16.00 -24.78
CA ILE A 16 11.49 16.82 -25.16
C ILE A 16 11.94 16.54 -26.62
N GLY A 17 11.38 15.51 -27.26
CA GLY A 17 11.73 15.13 -28.63
C GLY A 17 10.65 14.29 -29.28
N TRP A 18 9.67 14.97 -29.88
CA TRP A 18 8.76 14.37 -30.85
C TRP A 18 9.53 14.20 -32.17
N PHE A 19 10.39 13.19 -32.24
CA PHE A 19 11.04 12.83 -33.49
C PHE A 19 10.17 11.81 -34.23
N GLU A 20 9.76 12.13 -35.45
CA GLU A 20 9.39 11.09 -36.41
C GLU A 20 10.61 10.19 -36.68
N VAL A 21 10.37 8.91 -37.00
CA VAL A 21 11.47 7.99 -37.32
C VAL A 21 12.09 8.47 -38.64
N GLY A 22 13.19 9.23 -38.55
CA GLY A 22 13.91 9.77 -39.71
C GLY A 22 14.22 11.27 -39.65
N GLU A 23 13.55 12.05 -38.81
CA GLU A 23 13.83 13.49 -38.67
C GLU A 23 14.83 13.75 -37.55
N VAL A 24 16.12 13.74 -37.89
CA VAL A 24 17.16 14.34 -37.04
C VAL A 24 17.36 15.77 -37.51
N ALA A 25 16.53 16.69 -37.03
CA ALA A 25 16.92 18.10 -37.05
C ALA A 25 18.20 18.22 -36.21
N LEU A 26 19.27 18.77 -36.78
CA LEU A 26 20.54 19.04 -36.08
C LEU A 26 20.28 20.10 -34.99
N ILE A 27 19.80 19.65 -33.83
CA ILE A 27 19.67 20.49 -32.64
C ILE A 27 21.10 20.78 -32.17
N GLY A 28 21.50 22.05 -32.20
CA GLY A 28 22.85 22.46 -31.81
C GLY A 28 23.17 22.04 -30.36
N PRO A 29 24.43 21.67 -30.04
CA PRO A 29 24.82 21.12 -28.74
C PRO A 29 24.44 22.01 -27.55
N LYS A 30 24.40 23.34 -27.74
CA LYS A 30 24.00 24.30 -26.69
C LYS A 30 22.55 24.12 -26.22
N MET A 31 21.61 23.84 -27.13
CA MET A 31 20.21 23.61 -26.77
C MET A 31 20.04 22.28 -26.05
N VAL A 32 20.73 21.23 -26.52
CA VAL A 32 20.73 19.92 -25.87
C VAL A 32 21.23 20.02 -24.43
N HIS A 33 22.31 20.77 -24.18
CA HIS A 33 22.82 21.02 -22.84
C HIS A 33 21.81 21.77 -21.95
N ALA A 34 21.19 22.84 -22.45
CA ALA A 34 20.20 23.60 -21.69
C ALA A 34 18.97 22.75 -21.32
N ASP A 35 18.53 21.86 -22.21
CA ASP A 35 17.40 20.97 -21.93
C ASP A 35 17.79 19.85 -20.96
N MET A 36 19.02 19.32 -21.05
CA MET A 36 19.56 18.37 -20.09
C MET A 36 19.61 18.93 -18.67
N GLU A 37 20.04 20.19 -18.50
CA GLU A 37 20.05 20.88 -17.21
C GLU A 37 18.64 21.01 -16.62
N LYS A 38 17.64 21.39 -17.44
CA LYS A 38 16.24 21.46 -17.01
C LYS A 38 15.68 20.10 -16.59
N VAL A 39 15.98 19.05 -17.35
CA VAL A 39 15.56 17.67 -17.01
C VAL A 39 16.17 17.22 -15.70
N TRP A 40 17.46 17.52 -15.50
CA TRP A 40 18.15 17.20 -14.25
C TRP A 40 17.47 17.91 -13.07
N LEU A 41 17.19 19.21 -13.20
CA LEU A 41 16.49 19.98 -12.17
C LEU A 41 15.09 19.42 -11.86
N ILE A 42 14.33 19.02 -12.89
CA ILE A 42 13.01 18.40 -12.72
C ILE A 42 13.12 17.08 -11.95
N ARG A 43 14.10 16.23 -12.30
CA ARG A 43 14.33 14.96 -11.61
C ARG A 43 14.69 15.17 -10.14
N GLU A 44 15.49 16.18 -9.85
CA GLU A 44 15.87 16.50 -8.48
C GLU A 44 14.68 17.01 -7.66
N ARG A 45 13.89 17.93 -8.23
CA ARG A 45 12.64 18.39 -7.60
C ARG A 45 11.65 17.24 -7.36
N LEU A 46 11.51 16.31 -8.31
CA LEU A 46 10.67 15.12 -8.16
C LEU A 46 11.16 14.23 -7.00
N LYS A 47 12.47 14.00 -6.88
CA LYS A 47 13.04 13.25 -5.75
C LYS A 47 12.74 13.93 -4.42
N ILE A 48 12.89 15.25 -4.34
CA ILE A 48 12.58 16.01 -3.13
C ILE A 48 11.09 15.87 -2.76
N VAL A 49 10.18 15.99 -3.73
CA VAL A 49 8.75 15.81 -3.51
C VAL A 49 8.43 14.40 -3.05
N GLN A 50 8.99 13.37 -3.68
CA GLN A 50 8.82 11.97 -3.27
C GLN A 50 9.33 11.73 -1.85
N SER A 51 10.50 12.29 -1.51
CA SER A 51 11.06 12.19 -0.16
C SER A 51 10.18 12.85 0.89
N ARG A 52 9.61 14.02 0.58
CA ARG A 52 8.66 14.72 1.47
C ARG A 52 7.36 13.94 1.64
N GLN A 53 6.83 13.38 0.55
CA GLN A 53 5.64 12.54 0.63
C GLN A 53 5.89 11.30 1.50
N LYS A 54 7.07 10.67 1.32
CA LYS A 54 7.47 9.52 2.12
C LYS A 54 7.58 9.89 3.60
N SER A 55 8.27 10.98 3.95
CA SER A 55 8.40 11.40 5.36
C SER A 55 7.03 11.69 5.98
N TYR A 56 6.12 12.36 5.28
CA TYR A 56 4.77 12.64 5.80
C TYR A 56 3.93 11.38 6.04
N VAL A 57 4.11 10.34 5.23
CA VAL A 57 3.42 9.06 5.41
C VAL A 57 4.06 8.25 6.53
N ASP A 58 5.39 8.14 6.53
CA ASP A 58 6.14 7.34 7.48
C ASP A 58 6.05 7.92 8.91
N ASP A 59 6.19 9.23 9.09
CA ASP A 59 6.07 9.90 10.41
C ASP A 59 4.69 9.69 11.07
N ARG A 60 3.65 9.47 10.26
CA ARG A 60 2.27 9.25 10.74
C ARG A 60 1.93 7.77 10.89
N ASN A 61 2.77 6.87 10.37
CA ASN A 61 2.64 5.44 10.58
C ASN A 61 3.38 5.06 11.86
N LYS A 62 2.64 4.56 12.85
CA LYS A 62 3.27 3.86 13.98
C LYS A 62 3.63 2.46 13.50
N ASP A 63 4.85 2.03 13.81
CA ASP A 63 5.23 0.62 13.68
C ASP A 63 4.30 -0.19 14.61
N LEU A 64 3.30 -0.83 14.00
CA LEU A 64 2.32 -1.63 14.70
C LEU A 64 2.79 -3.08 14.61
N GLU A 65 3.33 -3.59 15.72
CA GLU A 65 3.74 -4.98 15.85
C GLU A 65 2.83 -5.68 16.86
N PHE A 66 2.55 -6.95 16.61
CA PHE A 66 1.75 -7.80 17.46
C PHE A 66 2.57 -9.03 17.79
N ASP A 67 2.46 -9.50 19.02
CA ASP A 67 3.08 -10.76 19.39
C ASP A 67 2.17 -11.93 19.02
N VAL A 68 2.74 -13.13 18.96
CA VAL A 68 1.95 -14.36 18.81
C VAL A 68 1.18 -14.55 20.11
N HIS A 69 -0.10 -14.93 20.03
CA HIS A 69 -1.07 -15.02 21.14
C HIS A 69 -1.64 -13.69 21.63
N ASP A 70 -1.29 -12.55 21.01
CA ASP A 70 -2.01 -11.30 21.25
C ASP A 70 -3.45 -11.40 20.76
N TRP A 71 -4.37 -10.81 21.53
CA TRP A 71 -5.76 -10.64 21.13
C TRP A 71 -5.89 -9.38 20.27
N VAL A 72 -6.44 -9.56 19.08
CA VAL A 72 -6.49 -8.50 18.07
C VAL A 72 -7.87 -8.49 17.43
N THR A 73 -8.42 -7.29 17.26
CA THR A 73 -9.62 -7.10 16.43
C THR A 73 -9.26 -6.91 14.97
N SER A 74 -9.98 -7.61 14.09
CA SER A 74 -9.76 -7.53 12.64
C SER A 74 -10.83 -6.71 11.94
N LYS A 75 -10.39 -5.86 11.02
CA LYS A 75 -11.25 -5.14 10.08
C LYS A 75 -11.55 -6.05 8.90
N ILE A 76 -12.60 -6.84 9.05
CA ILE A 76 -13.13 -7.63 7.94
C ILE A 76 -14.02 -6.70 7.11
N SER A 77 -13.50 -6.26 5.96
CA SER A 77 -14.26 -5.40 5.05
C SER A 77 -15.53 -6.10 4.62
N THR A 78 -16.67 -5.45 4.85
CA THR A 78 -17.98 -5.90 4.38
C THR A 78 -18.11 -5.65 2.88
N MET A 79 -17.37 -6.40 2.05
CA MET A 79 -17.71 -6.45 0.63
C MET A 79 -19.17 -6.86 0.52
N LYS A 80 -19.97 -6.11 -0.26
CA LYS A 80 -21.45 -6.24 -0.36
C LYS A 80 -21.98 -7.67 -0.63
N ARG A 81 -21.11 -8.65 -0.93
CA ARG A 81 -21.43 -10.05 -1.23
C ARG A 81 -20.73 -11.10 -0.36
N VAL A 82 -19.76 -10.75 0.50
CA VAL A 82 -18.81 -11.72 1.11
C VAL A 82 -19.00 -11.83 2.63
N MET A 83 -20.26 -11.92 3.10
CA MET A 83 -20.61 -11.96 4.53
C MET A 83 -20.48 -10.59 5.25
N ARG A 84 -21.43 -10.29 6.15
CA ARG A 84 -21.36 -9.14 7.05
C ARG A 84 -21.51 -9.61 8.48
N PHE A 85 -20.56 -9.25 9.35
CA PHE A 85 -20.51 -9.67 10.75
C PHE A 85 -21.32 -8.76 11.66
N GLY A 86 -21.89 -9.34 12.72
CA GLY A 86 -22.54 -8.63 13.81
C GLY A 86 -23.87 -7.96 13.45
N LYS A 87 -24.21 -6.91 14.20
CA LYS A 87 -25.48 -6.18 14.06
C LYS A 87 -25.54 -5.43 12.73
N ARG A 88 -26.59 -5.69 11.95
CA ARG A 88 -26.87 -5.05 10.66
C ARG A 88 -27.51 -3.68 10.87
N GLY A 89 -26.90 -2.62 10.34
CA GLY A 89 -27.53 -1.31 10.29
C GLY A 89 -26.55 -0.15 10.49
N LYS A 90 -27.10 1.04 10.68
CA LYS A 90 -26.35 2.22 11.09
C LYS A 90 -25.68 1.94 12.44
N LEU A 91 -24.43 2.38 12.62
CA LEU A 91 -23.61 2.16 13.82
C LEU A 91 -23.06 0.73 14.03
N SER A 92 -23.06 -0.14 13.00
CA SER A 92 -22.38 -1.42 13.10
C SER A 92 -20.86 -1.24 13.32
N PRO A 93 -20.23 -2.02 14.20
CA PRO A 93 -18.78 -1.90 14.44
C PRO A 93 -17.98 -2.25 13.18
N HIS A 94 -16.92 -1.48 12.93
CA HIS A 94 -16.03 -1.68 11.77
C HIS A 94 -14.97 -2.77 11.98
N TYR A 95 -14.65 -3.07 13.24
CA TYR A 95 -13.72 -4.11 13.66
C TYR A 95 -14.53 -5.19 14.37
N VAL A 96 -14.24 -6.44 14.07
CA VAL A 96 -15.02 -7.60 14.52
C VAL A 96 -14.11 -8.47 15.35
N GLY A 97 -14.62 -8.90 16.51
CA GLY A 97 -14.10 -9.99 17.35
C GLY A 97 -12.68 -9.81 17.86
N PRO A 98 -12.37 -10.17 19.11
CA PRO A 98 -10.99 -10.48 19.45
C PRO A 98 -10.65 -11.86 18.88
N TYR A 99 -9.72 -11.89 17.94
CA TYR A 99 -9.11 -13.13 17.44
C TYR A 99 -7.69 -13.25 17.98
N GLN A 100 -7.27 -14.47 18.28
CA GLN A 100 -5.93 -14.73 18.75
C GLN A 100 -4.98 -14.88 17.56
N SER A 101 -3.83 -14.20 17.60
CA SER A 101 -2.78 -14.38 16.60
C SER A 101 -2.11 -15.75 16.78
N LEU A 102 -2.19 -16.60 15.75
CA LEU A 102 -1.59 -17.94 15.77
C LEU A 102 -0.12 -17.90 15.40
N ARG A 103 0.22 -17.13 14.36
CA ARG A 103 1.61 -16.97 13.90
C ARG A 103 1.81 -15.69 13.11
N ARG A 104 3.04 -15.20 13.11
CA ARG A 104 3.52 -14.11 12.25
C ARG A 104 4.09 -14.71 10.96
N ILE A 105 3.49 -14.39 9.82
CA ILE A 105 3.95 -14.86 8.49
C ILE A 105 5.06 -13.97 7.94
N GLY A 106 5.02 -12.68 8.27
CA GLY A 106 6.05 -11.72 7.89
C GLY A 106 5.96 -10.44 8.71
N LYS A 107 6.75 -9.42 8.34
CA LYS A 107 6.77 -8.16 9.10
C LYS A 107 5.37 -7.54 9.24
N VAL A 108 4.54 -7.67 8.20
CA VAL A 108 3.25 -6.98 8.05
C VAL A 108 2.05 -7.92 7.92
N ALA A 109 2.22 -9.22 8.12
CA ALA A 109 1.15 -10.22 7.93
C ALA A 109 1.10 -11.23 9.08
N TYR A 110 -0.11 -11.43 9.61
CA TYR A 110 -0.39 -12.31 10.75
C TYR A 110 -1.54 -13.25 10.41
N GLU A 111 -1.44 -14.48 10.91
CA GLU A 111 -2.49 -15.49 10.82
C GLU A 111 -3.26 -15.57 12.13
N PHE A 112 -4.57 -15.70 12.02
CA PHE A 112 -5.50 -15.73 13.15
C PHE A 112 -6.32 -16.99 13.16
N ASP A 113 -6.71 -17.41 14.35
CA ASP A 113 -7.74 -18.41 14.54
C ASP A 113 -9.11 -17.75 14.37
N LEU A 114 -9.73 -17.97 13.22
CA LEU A 114 -11.06 -17.46 12.91
C LEU A 114 -12.10 -18.56 13.17
N PRO A 115 -13.26 -18.26 13.79
CA PRO A 115 -14.35 -19.21 13.94
C PRO A 115 -14.83 -19.78 12.61
N ASN A 116 -15.37 -21.00 12.61
CA ASN A 116 -15.84 -21.69 11.39
C ASN A 116 -16.91 -20.90 10.60
N ASP A 117 -17.64 -20.00 11.26
CA ASP A 117 -18.56 -19.06 10.60
C ASP A 117 -17.84 -18.15 9.58
N LEU A 118 -16.50 -18.07 9.66
CA LEU A 118 -15.59 -17.31 8.80
C LEU A 118 -14.81 -18.17 7.81
N ALA A 119 -15.20 -19.42 7.57
CA ALA A 119 -14.44 -20.32 6.70
C ALA A 119 -14.18 -19.76 5.28
N SER A 120 -14.98 -18.82 4.79
CA SER A 120 -14.77 -18.15 3.49
C SER A 120 -13.75 -17.01 3.53
N VAL A 121 -13.35 -16.53 4.71
CA VAL A 121 -12.40 -15.43 4.89
C VAL A 121 -11.00 -16.02 5.07
N HIS A 122 -10.01 -15.44 4.37
CA HIS A 122 -8.62 -15.84 4.56
C HIS A 122 -8.16 -15.56 6.00
N LEU A 123 -7.46 -16.53 6.59
CA LEU A 123 -6.95 -16.45 7.97
C LEU A 123 -5.81 -15.42 8.15
N VAL A 124 -5.23 -14.96 7.03
CA VAL A 124 -4.05 -14.09 7.02
C VAL A 124 -4.46 -12.65 6.73
N PHE A 125 -4.09 -11.75 7.63
CA PHE A 125 -4.41 -10.33 7.53
C PHE A 125 -3.16 -9.46 7.54
N HIS A 126 -3.24 -8.36 6.79
CA HIS A 126 -2.24 -7.30 6.84
C HIS A 126 -2.40 -6.47 8.12
N VAL A 127 -1.30 -6.03 8.73
CA VAL A 127 -1.26 -5.24 9.99
C VAL A 127 -2.17 -4.02 9.98
N SER A 128 -2.36 -3.37 8.83
CA SER A 128 -3.26 -2.21 8.69
C SER A 128 -4.74 -2.52 8.93
N LEU A 129 -5.13 -3.80 8.90
CA LEU A 129 -6.48 -4.26 9.18
C LEU A 129 -6.66 -4.69 10.63
N LEU A 130 -5.63 -4.57 11.45
CA LEU A 130 -5.57 -5.11 12.80
C LEU A 130 -5.52 -4.01 13.84
N LYS A 131 -6.15 -4.25 15.00
CA LYS A 131 -6.09 -3.37 16.16
C LYS A 131 -5.93 -4.20 17.43
N LYS A 132 -4.95 -3.84 18.26
CA LYS A 132 -4.70 -4.52 19.55
C LYS A 132 -5.94 -4.38 20.44
N CYS A 133 -6.40 -5.48 21.01
CA CYS A 133 -7.44 -5.43 22.04
C CYS A 133 -6.83 -4.90 23.33
N VAL A 134 -7.49 -3.92 23.97
CA VAL A 134 -7.10 -3.38 25.27
C VAL A 134 -8.19 -3.75 26.27
N GLY A 135 -7.87 -4.63 27.22
CA GLY A 135 -8.83 -5.19 28.19
C GLY A 135 -9.10 -6.68 27.97
N ASP A 136 -10.06 -7.23 28.72
CA ASP A 136 -10.37 -8.66 28.68
C ASP A 136 -10.99 -9.05 27.32
N PRO A 137 -10.40 -10.01 26.58
CA PRO A 137 -10.91 -10.43 25.27
C PRO A 137 -12.30 -11.07 25.37
N THR A 138 -12.65 -11.62 26.53
CA THR A 138 -13.98 -12.20 26.81
C THR A 138 -15.07 -11.16 27.03
N SER A 139 -14.71 -9.91 27.31
CA SER A 139 -15.66 -8.81 27.53
C SER A 139 -16.16 -8.16 26.22
N ILE A 140 -15.46 -8.42 25.11
CA ILE A 140 -15.75 -7.84 23.79
C ILE A 140 -16.69 -8.78 23.03
N VAL A 141 -17.94 -8.86 23.49
CA VAL A 141 -19.03 -9.59 22.83
C VAL A 141 -19.72 -8.67 21.80
N PRO A 142 -20.13 -9.16 20.60
CA PRO A 142 -20.63 -8.35 19.48
C PRO A 142 -21.97 -7.60 19.67
#